data_AF-A0A928T222-F1
#
_entry.id   AF-A0A928T222-F1
#
_cell.length_a   1.000
_cell.length_b   1.000
_cell.length_c   1.000
_cell.angle_alpha   90.00
_cell.angle_beta   90.00
_cell.angle_gamma   90.00
#
_symmetry.space_group_name_H-M   'P 1'
#
loop_
_entity.id
_entity.type
_entity.pdbx_description
1 polymer ?
#
loop_
_entity_poly.entity_id
_entity_poly.type
_entity_poly.pdbx_seq_one_letter_code
_entity_poly.pdbx_strand_id
1 'polypeptide(L)'
;MIMLHYPVRHLLRCSFLVLLMTFSAGWVKADDKAAATAARLVPQQEKEGYEFRAEGWLNNLDPDMGRAVRIQMFKGNEYAFCIAVPPESGVHVTAAVLDFEGKPGGEILPVQAGWGVVLFYKPKKTGTYVVAIRQTDGGKKKKVSCAMFTGWK
;
A
#
# COMPACT_ATOMS: atom_id res chain seq x y z
N MET A 1 1.27 32.21 69.21
CA MET A 1 -0.10 32.27 68.69
C MET A 1 -0.46 33.72 68.39
N ILE A 2 -0.17 34.20 67.17
CA ILE A 2 -0.80 35.38 66.56
C ILE A 2 -0.79 35.09 65.04
N MET A 3 -1.97 34.74 64.50
CA MET A 3 -2.26 34.74 63.07
C MET A 3 -2.47 36.17 62.61
N LEU A 4 -1.83 36.57 61.51
CA LEU A 4 -2.23 37.76 60.76
C LEU A 4 -2.45 37.39 59.29
N HIS A 5 -3.71 37.53 58.90
CA HIS A 5 -4.27 37.31 57.57
C HIS A 5 -3.58 38.20 56.52
N TYR A 6 -3.26 37.60 55.37
CA TYR A 6 -3.01 38.33 54.13
C TYR A 6 -4.20 38.18 53.17
N PRO A 7 -4.63 39.26 52.50
CA PRO A 7 -5.88 39.31 51.75
C PRO A 7 -5.76 38.66 50.36
N VAL A 8 -6.79 37.88 50.02
CA VAL A 8 -7.06 37.33 48.70
C VAL A 8 -7.37 38.47 47.73
N ARG A 9 -6.45 38.72 46.80
CA ARG A 9 -6.67 39.65 45.68
C ARG A 9 -7.27 38.88 44.50
N HIS A 10 -8.42 39.38 44.05
CA HIS A 10 -9.04 39.13 42.74
C HIS A 10 -8.02 39.14 41.60
N LEU A 11 -8.26 38.30 40.57
CA LEU A 11 -8.39 38.65 39.15
C LEU A 11 -8.26 37.34 38.33
N LEU A 12 -9.36 36.86 37.76
CA LEU A 12 -9.78 37.12 36.37
C LEU A 12 -9.34 35.98 35.44
N ARG A 13 -10.34 35.21 35.01
CA ARG A 13 -10.45 34.47 33.75
C ARG A 13 -9.36 34.78 32.71
N CYS A 14 -8.64 33.74 32.29
CA CYS A 14 -8.07 33.65 30.96
C CYS A 14 -8.33 32.24 30.42
N SER A 15 -9.53 32.07 29.86
CA SER A 15 -9.81 31.04 28.87
C SER A 15 -8.89 31.25 27.68
N PHE A 16 -7.86 30.44 27.51
CA PHE A 16 -7.08 30.40 26.28
C PHE A 16 -7.47 29.14 25.51
N LEU A 17 -8.17 29.37 24.40
CA LEU A 17 -8.50 28.38 23.37
C LEU A 17 -7.24 27.56 23.03
N VAL A 18 -7.29 26.26 23.26
CA VAL A 18 -6.36 25.33 22.61
C VAL A 18 -6.82 25.17 21.17
N LEU A 19 -6.08 25.86 20.32
CA LEU A 19 -6.11 25.91 18.87
C LEU A 19 -6.18 24.51 18.23
N LEU A 20 -7.14 24.38 17.31
CA LEU A 20 -7.28 23.34 16.28
C LEU A 20 -5.95 22.68 15.89
N MET A 21 -5.72 21.43 16.33
CA MET A 21 -4.97 20.46 15.54
C MET A 21 -5.95 19.72 14.63
N THR A 22 -6.40 20.42 13.58
CA THR A 22 -6.96 19.74 12.42
C THR A 22 -5.82 19.06 11.69
N PHE A 23 -5.45 17.86 12.15
CA PHE A 23 -4.77 16.91 11.29
C PHE A 23 -5.78 16.56 10.18
N SER A 24 -5.72 17.30 9.07
CA SER A 24 -6.30 16.86 7.80
C SER A 24 -5.52 15.65 7.35
N ALA A 25 -5.83 14.51 7.96
CA ALA A 25 -5.39 13.23 7.51
C ALA A 25 -6.12 13.02 6.16
N GLY A 26 -5.47 13.40 5.07
CA GLY A 26 -5.90 13.12 3.70
C GLY A 26 -5.82 11.62 3.42
N TRP A 27 -6.64 10.82 4.11
CA TRP A 27 -6.87 9.42 3.81
C TRP A 27 -7.89 9.40 2.68
N VAL A 28 -7.42 9.53 1.44
CA VAL A 28 -8.20 9.03 0.31
C VAL A 28 -8.28 7.52 0.55
N LYS A 29 -9.42 7.03 1.04
CA LYS A 29 -9.71 5.60 1.09
C LYS A 29 -9.48 5.07 -0.32
N ALA A 30 -8.40 4.31 -0.51
CA ALA A 30 -8.25 3.52 -1.71
C ALA A 30 -9.49 2.62 -1.79
N ASP A 31 -10.19 2.73 -2.92
CA ASP A 31 -11.51 2.13 -3.15
C ASP A 31 -11.48 0.60 -2.90
N ASP A 32 -12.46 0.08 -2.17
CA ASP A 32 -12.68 -1.34 -1.90
C ASP A 32 -12.69 -2.18 -3.19
N LYS A 33 -13.05 -1.57 -4.33
CA LYS A 33 -13.02 -2.20 -5.65
C LYS A 33 -11.62 -2.66 -6.09
N ALA A 34 -10.57 -1.90 -5.79
CA ALA A 34 -9.20 -2.30 -6.17
C ALA A 34 -8.80 -3.57 -5.41
N ALA A 35 -9.12 -3.61 -4.10
CA ALA A 35 -8.89 -4.80 -3.28
C ALA A 35 -9.72 -5.99 -3.75
N ALA A 36 -11.02 -5.80 -4.02
CA ALA A 36 -11.86 -6.85 -4.58
C ALA A 36 -11.32 -7.38 -5.92
N THR A 37 -10.78 -6.49 -6.77
CA THR A 37 -10.20 -6.88 -8.05
C THR A 37 -8.91 -7.68 -7.88
N ALA A 38 -8.00 -7.24 -7.01
CA ALA A 38 -6.76 -7.95 -6.73
C ALA A 38 -7.03 -9.33 -6.09
N ALA A 39 -8.04 -9.40 -5.21
CA ALA A 39 -8.45 -10.64 -4.56
C ALA A 39 -8.95 -11.70 -5.58
N ARG A 40 -9.45 -11.31 -6.76
CA ARG A 40 -9.85 -12.27 -7.82
C ARG A 40 -8.67 -13.08 -8.38
N LEU A 41 -7.44 -12.59 -8.23
CA LEU A 41 -6.23 -13.27 -8.71
C LEU A 41 -5.72 -14.31 -7.71
N VAL A 42 -6.12 -14.21 -6.43
CA VAL A 42 -5.64 -15.03 -5.32
C VAL A 42 -6.02 -16.52 -5.44
N PRO A 43 -7.29 -16.90 -5.73
CA PRO A 43 -7.70 -18.31 -5.68
C PRO A 43 -6.92 -19.24 -6.62
N GLN A 44 -6.46 -18.74 -7.76
CA GLN A 44 -5.63 -19.54 -8.65
C GLN A 44 -4.25 -19.81 -8.02
N GLN A 45 -3.68 -18.83 -7.32
CA GLN A 45 -2.38 -18.99 -6.68
C GLN A 45 -2.47 -19.88 -5.44
N GLU A 46 -3.58 -19.83 -4.71
CA GLU A 46 -3.83 -20.76 -3.59
C GLU A 46 -3.85 -22.22 -4.07
N LYS A 47 -4.43 -22.50 -5.24
CA LYS A 47 -4.37 -23.84 -5.87
C LYS A 47 -2.95 -24.27 -6.24
N GLU A 48 -2.07 -23.32 -6.52
CA GLU A 48 -0.63 -23.54 -6.78
C GLU A 48 0.19 -23.65 -5.47
N GLY A 49 -0.48 -23.67 -4.31
CA GLY A 49 0.09 -23.89 -2.99
C GLY A 49 0.55 -22.63 -2.25
N TYR A 50 0.20 -21.43 -2.72
CA TYR A 50 0.53 -20.19 -2.02
C TYR A 50 -0.46 -19.91 -0.88
N GLU A 51 0.06 -19.48 0.26
CA GLU A 51 -0.71 -18.93 1.37
C GLU A 51 -0.65 -17.39 1.33
N PHE A 52 -1.78 -16.71 1.46
CA PHE A 52 -1.86 -15.24 1.36
C PHE A 52 -2.03 -14.55 2.71
N ARG A 53 -1.43 -13.36 2.84
CA ARG A 53 -1.72 -12.45 3.96
C ARG A 53 -3.21 -12.06 3.92
N ALA A 54 -3.84 -12.04 5.09
CA ALA A 54 -5.21 -11.53 5.23
C ALA A 54 -5.32 -10.05 4.85
N GLU A 55 -4.28 -9.27 5.16
CA GLU A 55 -4.22 -7.84 4.84
C GLU A 55 -3.55 -7.60 3.49
N GLY A 56 -4.27 -6.90 2.61
CA GLY A 56 -3.74 -6.36 1.36
C GLY A 56 -3.16 -4.96 1.57
N TRP A 57 -2.16 -4.60 0.76
CA TRP A 57 -1.72 -3.22 0.63
C TRP A 57 -2.67 -2.47 -0.31
N LEU A 58 -3.11 -1.27 0.06
CA LEU A 58 -3.97 -0.42 -0.75
C LEU A 58 -3.41 1.01 -0.81
N ASN A 59 -3.37 1.61 -2.00
CA ASN A 59 -3.03 3.02 -2.18
C ASN A 59 -3.54 3.54 -3.53
N ASN A 60 -3.39 4.83 -3.79
CA ASN A 60 -3.59 5.40 -5.12
C ASN A 60 -2.31 5.32 -5.95
N LEU A 61 -2.47 5.04 -7.23
CA LEU A 61 -1.43 5.06 -8.24
C LEU A 61 -1.67 6.26 -9.15
N ASP A 62 -0.73 7.21 -9.15
CA ASP A 62 -0.77 8.39 -10.01
C ASP A 62 -0.16 8.05 -11.40
N PRO A 63 -0.48 8.79 -12.48
CA PRO A 63 -0.04 8.45 -13.83
C PRO A 63 1.48 8.50 -14.03
N ASP A 64 2.10 9.52 -13.43
CA ASP A 64 3.52 9.86 -13.63
C ASP A 64 4.39 9.36 -12.49
N MET A 65 3.80 8.74 -11.46
CA MET A 65 4.49 8.30 -10.26
C MET A 65 4.05 6.90 -9.85
N GLY A 66 5.00 5.97 -9.91
CA GLY A 66 4.82 4.62 -9.37
C GLY A 66 4.76 4.58 -7.84
N ARG A 67 4.41 3.41 -7.31
CA ARG A 67 4.46 3.12 -5.87
C ARG A 67 5.52 2.07 -5.58
N ALA A 68 6.25 2.27 -4.50
CA ALA A 68 7.28 1.36 -4.02
C ALA A 68 6.83 0.78 -2.69
N VAL A 69 6.51 -0.51 -2.66
CA VAL A 69 6.04 -1.21 -1.46
C VAL A 69 7.19 -2.03 -0.88
N ARG A 70 7.63 -1.68 0.34
CA ARG A 70 8.68 -2.43 1.04
C ARG A 70 8.09 -3.70 1.66
N ILE A 71 8.69 -4.84 1.35
CA ILE A 71 8.25 -6.15 1.83
C ILE A 71 9.47 -6.89 2.40
N GLN A 72 9.34 -7.37 3.63
CA GLN A 72 10.30 -8.30 4.22
C GLN A 72 10.08 -9.69 3.59
N MET A 73 11.12 -10.21 2.94
CA MET A 73 11.10 -11.53 2.30
C MET A 73 12.15 -12.46 2.92
N PHE A 74 11.83 -13.75 3.00
CA PHE A 74 12.71 -14.78 3.56
C PHE A 74 13.25 -15.69 2.47
N LYS A 75 14.57 -15.94 2.48
CA LYS A 75 15.21 -16.91 1.60
C LYS A 75 14.59 -18.29 1.84
N GLY A 76 14.32 -19.00 0.74
CA GLY A 76 13.70 -20.33 0.77
C GLY A 76 12.23 -20.29 0.36
N ASN A 77 11.57 -19.15 0.51
CA ASN A 77 10.19 -18.98 0.07
C ASN A 77 10.12 -18.60 -1.41
N GLU A 78 8.98 -18.87 -2.01
CA GLU A 78 8.53 -18.29 -3.26
C GLU A 78 7.39 -17.32 -2.97
N TYR A 79 7.47 -16.08 -3.47
CA TYR A 79 6.47 -15.05 -3.25
C TYR A 79 5.60 -14.85 -4.48
N ALA A 80 4.30 -14.60 -4.26
CA ALA A 80 3.36 -14.15 -5.27
C ALA A 80 2.73 -12.81 -4.84
N PHE A 81 2.69 -11.84 -5.77
CA PHE A 81 2.05 -10.54 -5.58
C PHE A 81 0.90 -10.38 -6.56
N CYS A 82 -0.32 -10.44 -6.07
CA CYS A 82 -1.54 -10.22 -6.83
C CYS A 82 -1.87 -8.73 -6.81
N ILE A 83 -1.62 -8.02 -7.92
CA ILE A 83 -1.71 -6.57 -8.02
C ILE A 83 -2.80 -6.20 -9.02
N ALA A 84 -3.69 -5.28 -8.66
CA ALA A 84 -4.74 -4.83 -9.57
C ALA A 84 -5.23 -3.41 -9.32
N VAL A 85 -5.82 -2.84 -10.36
CA VAL A 85 -6.66 -1.64 -10.34
C VAL A 85 -8.08 -2.00 -10.82
N PRO A 86 -9.13 -1.20 -10.52
CA PRO A 86 -10.48 -1.46 -11.03
C PRO A 86 -10.49 -1.53 -12.57
N PRO A 87 -11.03 -2.59 -13.19
CA PRO A 87 -11.02 -2.74 -14.65
C PRO A 87 -11.72 -1.60 -15.39
N GLU A 88 -12.81 -1.07 -14.83
CA GLU A 88 -13.57 0.05 -15.41
C GLU A 88 -12.76 1.36 -15.46
N SER A 89 -11.64 1.43 -14.74
CA SER A 89 -10.75 2.59 -14.81
C SER A 89 -10.12 2.75 -16.20
N GLY A 90 -9.95 1.64 -16.93
CA GLY A 90 -9.19 1.57 -18.18
C GLY A 90 -7.68 1.76 -18.00
N VAL A 91 -7.18 1.81 -16.76
CA VAL A 91 -5.74 1.92 -16.46
C VAL A 91 -5.12 0.53 -16.55
N HIS A 92 -3.95 0.44 -17.17
CA HIS A 92 -3.17 -0.79 -17.20
C HIS A 92 -1.98 -0.68 -16.27
N VAL A 93 -1.63 -1.77 -15.58
CA VAL A 93 -0.56 -1.78 -14.58
C VAL A 93 0.50 -2.84 -14.86
N THR A 94 1.71 -2.58 -14.37
CA THR A 94 2.80 -3.55 -14.32
C THR A 94 3.55 -3.38 -13.00
N ALA A 95 4.37 -4.38 -12.66
CA ALA A 95 5.17 -4.35 -11.45
C ALA A 95 6.49 -5.11 -11.61
N ALA A 96 7.46 -4.82 -10.75
CA ALA A 96 8.71 -5.57 -10.64
C ALA A 96 9.17 -5.60 -9.18
N VAL A 97 9.88 -6.66 -8.78
CA VAL A 97 10.61 -6.67 -7.52
C VAL A 97 11.98 -6.04 -7.77
N LEU A 98 12.33 -5.03 -6.99
CA LEU A 98 13.69 -4.49 -6.95
C LEU A 98 14.47 -5.24 -5.87
N ASP A 99 15.61 -5.81 -6.25
CA ASP A 99 16.54 -6.44 -5.32
C ASP A 99 17.37 -5.41 -4.53
N PHE A 100 18.33 -5.89 -3.75
CA PHE A 100 19.19 -5.04 -2.91
C PHE A 100 20.14 -4.14 -3.71
N GLU A 101 20.35 -4.44 -4.99
CA GLU A 101 21.11 -3.60 -5.91
C GLU A 101 20.16 -2.64 -6.66
N GLY A 102 18.87 -2.67 -6.36
CA GLY A 102 17.83 -1.91 -7.07
C GLY A 102 17.51 -2.47 -8.45
N LYS A 103 18.00 -3.67 -8.80
CA LYS A 103 17.76 -4.27 -10.13
C LYS A 103 16.35 -4.85 -10.17
N PRO A 104 15.57 -4.54 -11.22
CA PRO A 104 14.24 -5.11 -11.37
C PRO A 104 14.33 -6.59 -11.75
N GLY A 105 13.44 -7.38 -11.18
CA GLY A 105 13.28 -8.79 -11.46
C GLY A 105 11.89 -9.31 -11.05
N GLY A 106 11.76 -10.63 -11.14
CA GLY A 106 10.50 -11.33 -10.94
C GLY A 106 9.80 -11.67 -12.25
N GLU A 107 9.06 -12.77 -12.21
CA GLU A 107 8.29 -13.27 -13.34
C GLU A 107 6.88 -12.69 -13.29
N ILE A 108 6.38 -12.22 -14.42
CA ILE A 108 5.08 -11.55 -14.52
C ILE A 108 4.14 -12.44 -15.32
N LEU A 109 2.98 -12.75 -14.71
CA LEU A 109 1.80 -13.22 -15.42
C LEU A 109 0.81 -12.06 -15.55
N PRO A 110 0.78 -11.35 -16.70
CA PRO A 110 -0.13 -10.25 -16.90
C PRO A 110 -1.56 -10.77 -17.10
N VAL A 111 -2.54 -10.04 -16.57
CA VAL A 111 -3.92 -10.24 -16.99
C VAL A 111 -4.07 -9.67 -18.40
N GLN A 112 -4.65 -10.43 -19.33
CA GLN A 112 -4.75 -10.04 -20.74
C GLN A 112 -5.41 -8.67 -20.95
N ALA A 113 -6.39 -8.31 -20.11
CA ALA A 113 -7.06 -7.02 -20.14
C ALA A 113 -6.29 -5.88 -19.44
N GLY A 114 -5.04 -6.10 -19.01
CA GLY A 114 -4.09 -5.08 -18.53
C GLY A 114 -4.33 -4.50 -17.12
N TRP A 115 -5.51 -4.69 -16.54
CA TRP A 115 -5.88 -4.12 -15.22
C TRP A 115 -5.17 -4.76 -14.02
N GLY A 116 -4.46 -5.87 -14.21
CA GLY A 116 -3.81 -6.58 -13.11
C GLY A 116 -2.66 -7.45 -13.57
N VAL A 117 -1.88 -7.90 -12.59
CA VAL A 117 -0.71 -8.75 -12.77
C VAL A 117 -0.50 -9.63 -11.56
N VAL A 118 -0.01 -10.84 -11.77
CA VAL A 118 0.61 -11.65 -10.72
C VAL A 118 2.11 -11.63 -10.93
N LEU A 119 2.86 -11.20 -9.92
CA LEU A 119 4.31 -11.12 -9.93
C LEU A 119 4.89 -12.19 -9.00
N PHE A 120 5.78 -13.03 -9.50
CA PHE A 120 6.45 -14.08 -8.74
C PHE A 120 7.91 -13.74 -8.48
N TYR A 121 8.40 -14.08 -7.29
CA TYR A 121 9.80 -13.81 -6.95
C TYR A 121 10.36 -14.78 -5.90
N LYS A 122 11.59 -15.26 -6.14
CA LYS A 122 12.37 -16.09 -5.21
C LYS A 122 13.56 -15.30 -4.65
N PRO A 123 13.51 -14.82 -3.39
CA PRO A 123 14.60 -14.06 -2.81
C PRO A 123 15.88 -14.91 -2.65
N LYS A 124 16.99 -14.42 -3.18
CA LYS A 124 18.31 -15.06 -3.05
C LYS A 124 18.87 -14.97 -1.63
N LYS A 125 18.47 -13.94 -0.87
CA LYS A 125 18.79 -13.74 0.54
C LYS A 125 17.60 -13.13 1.29
N THR A 126 17.50 -13.41 2.59
CA THR A 126 16.50 -12.79 3.46
C THR A 126 16.77 -11.30 3.60
N GLY A 127 15.72 -10.47 3.56
CA GLY A 127 15.83 -9.04 3.76
C GLY A 127 14.63 -8.28 3.21
N THR A 128 14.74 -6.95 3.21
CA THR A 128 13.71 -6.07 2.67
C THR A 128 13.92 -5.85 1.18
N TYR A 129 12.88 -6.13 0.40
CA TYR A 129 12.79 -5.90 -1.04
C TYR A 129 11.73 -4.84 -1.32
N VAL A 130 11.69 -4.33 -2.55
CA VAL A 130 10.69 -3.35 -2.98
C VAL A 130 9.88 -3.89 -4.14
N VAL A 131 8.56 -3.93 -4.01
CA VAL A 131 7.66 -4.14 -5.15
C VAL A 131 7.34 -2.78 -5.75
N ALA A 132 7.84 -2.51 -6.94
CA ALA A 132 7.59 -1.28 -7.69
C ALA A 132 6.39 -1.49 -8.62
N ILE A 133 5.33 -0.70 -8.44
CA ILE A 133 4.07 -0.78 -9.19
C ILE A 133 3.90 0.52 -9.99
N ARG A 134 3.53 0.44 -11.27
CA ARG A 134 3.31 1.62 -12.11
C ARG A 134 2.22 1.41 -13.17
N GLN A 135 1.67 2.51 -13.67
CA GLN A 135 0.81 2.48 -14.85
C GLN A 135 1.65 2.28 -16.10
N THR A 136 1.13 1.51 -17.05
CA THR A 136 1.75 1.33 -18.38
C THR A 136 1.15 2.30 -19.40
N ASP A 137 1.76 2.42 -20.57
CA ASP A 137 1.27 3.27 -21.67
C ASP A 137 0.16 2.57 -22.48
N GLY A 138 -0.13 1.30 -22.19
CA GLY A 138 -1.16 0.53 -22.91
C GLY A 138 -2.60 0.81 -22.46
N GLY A 139 -2.79 1.65 -21.44
CA GLY A 139 -4.11 2.01 -20.91
C GLY A 139 -4.23 3.51 -20.64
N LYS A 140 -5.37 3.92 -20.08
CA LYS A 140 -5.59 5.31 -19.66
C LYS A 140 -4.57 5.71 -18.58
N LYS A 141 -4.17 6.98 -18.62
CA LYS A 141 -3.30 7.60 -17.62
C LYS A 141 -4.15 8.49 -16.72
N LYS A 142 -4.48 8.01 -15.52
CA LYS A 142 -5.23 8.77 -14.52
C LYS A 142 -4.98 8.23 -13.12
N LYS A 143 -5.14 9.07 -12.10
CA LYS A 143 -5.09 8.60 -10.70
C LYS A 143 -6.15 7.53 -10.47
N VAL A 144 -5.74 6.39 -9.90
CA VAL A 144 -6.62 5.24 -9.65
C VAL A 144 -6.24 4.53 -8.36
N SER A 145 -7.20 3.91 -7.68
CA SER A 145 -6.90 3.00 -6.58
C SER A 145 -6.20 1.73 -7.08
N CYS A 146 -5.23 1.26 -6.33
CA CYS A 146 -4.46 0.06 -6.61
C CYS A 146 -4.35 -0.76 -5.33
N ALA A 147 -4.46 -2.08 -5.45
CA ALA A 147 -4.29 -3.01 -4.35
C ALA A 147 -3.25 -4.07 -4.70
N MET A 148 -2.64 -4.63 -3.66
CA MET A 148 -1.71 -5.75 -3.75
C MET A 148 -1.93 -6.72 -2.61
N PHE A 149 -2.17 -7.99 -2.91
CA PHE A 149 -2.12 -9.09 -1.96
C PHE A 149 -0.80 -9.83 -2.11
N THR A 150 -0.19 -10.20 -0.98
CA THR A 150 1.09 -10.91 -0.94
C THR A 150 0.87 -12.32 -0.40
N GLY A 151 1.35 -13.32 -1.12
CA GLY A 151 1.39 -14.70 -0.67
C GLY A 151 2.78 -15.30 -0.75
N TRP A 152 2.97 -16.43 -0.07
CA TRP A 152 4.21 -17.20 -0.08
C TRP A 152 3.95 -18.70 -0.02
N LYS A 153 4.95 -19.48 -0.42
CA LYS A 153 5.06 -20.92 -0.16
C LYS A 153 6.51 -21.32 0.05
#